data_AF-A0A2D3W3N6-F1
#
_entry.id   AF-A0A2D3W3N6-F1
#
_cell.length_a   1.000
_cell.length_b   1.000
_cell.length_c   1.000
_cell.angle_alpha   90.00
_cell.angle_beta   90.00
_cell.angle_gamma   90.00
#
_symmetry.space_group_name_H-M   'P 1'
#
loop_
_entity.id
_entity.type
_entity.pdbx_description
1 polymer ?
#
loop_
_entity_poly.entity_id
_entity_poly.type
_entity_poly.pdbx_seq_one_letter_code
_entity_poly.pdbx_strand_id
1 'polypeptide(L)'
;MSKFYLFLWLRWLFLVTFYSLFLASALAAFITFFIYLSEGMPPLSSEIGKALFAIAKFWFPLTWSLALLLALFASVKYFFNTCTAGYVLKLQSCQTQEFIEVIGYGDLVKVWRKWFMLLIWIVAAQMIIALAFTSVFSDFESVFVWFDIYWLFGFILVAGYFALIVLTNRCTRVKIKQC
;
A
#
# COMPACT_ATOMS: atom_id res chain seq x y z
N MET A 1 -24.61 0.08 1.14
CA MET A 1 -23.26 -0.06 1.72
C MET A 1 -22.20 -0.63 0.76
N SER A 2 -22.49 -1.60 -0.12
CA SER A 2 -21.48 -2.13 -1.07
C SER A 2 -20.79 -1.05 -1.93
N LYS A 3 -21.57 -0.09 -2.49
CA LYS A 3 -21.02 1.06 -3.24
C LYS A 3 -20.03 1.89 -2.42
N PHE A 4 -20.26 2.07 -1.13
CA PHE A 4 -19.37 2.82 -0.24
C PHE A 4 -17.99 2.15 -0.15
N TYR A 5 -17.95 0.86 0.14
CA TYR A 5 -16.69 0.10 0.24
C TYR A 5 -15.93 0.07 -1.09
N LEU A 6 -16.65 -0.07 -2.21
CA LEU A 6 -16.04 -0.06 -3.53
C LEU A 6 -15.40 1.28 -3.87
N PHE A 7 -16.10 2.41 -3.66
CA PHE A 7 -15.52 3.73 -3.91
C PHE A 7 -14.37 4.06 -2.95
N LEU A 8 -14.48 3.66 -1.68
CA LEU A 8 -13.44 3.84 -0.69
C LEU A 8 -12.18 3.07 -1.10
N TRP A 9 -12.34 1.82 -1.51
CA TRP A 9 -11.26 0.97 -1.99
C TRP A 9 -10.62 1.48 -3.27
N LEU A 10 -11.41 1.88 -4.29
CA LEU A 10 -10.87 2.42 -5.54
C LEU A 10 -10.00 3.66 -5.30
N ARG A 11 -10.48 4.58 -4.45
CA ARG A 11 -9.73 5.77 -4.09
C ARG A 11 -8.46 5.43 -3.31
N TRP A 12 -8.56 4.50 -2.38
CA TRP A 12 -7.41 4.00 -1.63
C TRP A 12 -6.37 3.35 -2.53
N LEU A 13 -6.81 2.51 -3.47
CA LEU A 13 -5.95 1.85 -4.46
C LEU A 13 -5.19 2.88 -5.28
N PHE A 14 -5.88 3.90 -5.79
CA PHE A 14 -5.24 4.97 -6.55
C PHE A 14 -4.21 5.72 -5.70
N LEU A 15 -4.57 6.07 -4.46
CA LEU A 15 -3.67 6.77 -3.53
C LEU A 15 -2.43 5.95 -3.20
N VAL A 16 -2.58 4.68 -2.80
CA VAL A 16 -1.43 3.83 -2.45
C VAL A 16 -0.54 3.60 -3.66
N THR A 17 -1.12 3.36 -4.83
CA THR A 17 -0.37 3.17 -6.08
C THR A 17 0.42 4.42 -6.42
N PHE A 18 -0.25 5.58 -6.49
CA PHE A 18 0.38 6.84 -6.84
C PHE A 18 1.47 7.25 -5.84
N TYR A 19 1.17 7.23 -4.54
CA TYR A 19 2.13 7.64 -3.51
C TYR A 19 3.32 6.69 -3.43
N SER A 20 3.11 5.37 -3.54
CA SER A 20 4.21 4.40 -3.48
C SER A 20 5.12 4.51 -4.70
N LEU A 21 4.56 4.61 -5.91
CA LEU A 21 5.35 4.77 -7.14
C LEU A 21 6.08 6.10 -7.16
N PHE A 22 5.40 7.21 -6.84
CA PHE A 22 6.02 8.52 -6.79
C PHE A 22 7.20 8.57 -5.81
N LEU A 23 7.00 8.08 -4.58
CA LEU A 23 8.03 8.10 -3.55
C LEU A 23 9.17 7.13 -3.88
N ALA A 24 8.89 5.97 -4.47
CA ALA A 24 9.91 5.05 -4.96
C ALA A 24 10.76 5.66 -6.07
N SER A 25 10.11 6.26 -7.08
CA SER A 25 10.80 6.95 -8.18
C SER A 25 11.65 8.10 -7.66
N ALA A 26 11.14 8.91 -6.73
CA ALA A 26 11.88 10.01 -6.13
C ALA A 26 13.12 9.52 -5.36
N LEU A 27 12.98 8.47 -4.55
CA LEU A 27 14.09 7.89 -3.80
C LEU A 27 15.13 7.23 -4.72
N ALA A 28 14.69 6.46 -5.73
CA ALA A 28 15.59 5.83 -6.69
C ALA A 28 16.38 6.87 -7.51
N ALA A 29 15.70 7.94 -7.94
CA ALA A 29 16.34 9.06 -8.62
C ALA A 29 17.33 9.79 -7.68
N PHE A 30 16.96 10.00 -6.43
CA PHE A 30 17.84 10.63 -5.43
C PHE A 30 19.12 9.82 -5.19
N ILE A 31 19.00 8.49 -5.02
CA ILE A 31 20.15 7.59 -4.85
C ILE A 31 21.04 7.61 -6.10
N THR A 32 20.43 7.53 -7.27
CA THR A 32 21.15 7.54 -8.56
C THR A 32 21.88 8.87 -8.78
N PHE A 33 21.24 9.99 -8.43
CA PHE A 33 21.84 11.30 -8.47
C PHE A 33 23.01 11.42 -7.48
N PHE A 34 22.87 10.89 -6.27
CA PHE A 34 23.95 10.87 -5.29
C PHE A 34 25.17 10.07 -5.79
N ILE A 35 24.93 8.92 -6.43
CA ILE A 35 26.00 8.12 -7.05
C ILE A 35 26.68 8.91 -8.18
N TYR A 36 25.91 9.60 -9.02
CA TYR A 36 26.47 10.46 -10.06
C TYR A 36 27.35 11.59 -9.51
N LEU A 37 26.94 12.20 -8.39
CA LEU A 37 27.76 13.19 -7.69
C LEU A 37 29.05 12.59 -7.12
N SER A 38 28.99 11.40 -6.52
CA SER A 38 30.18 10.75 -5.94
C SER A 38 31.21 10.34 -6.99
N GLU A 39 30.76 10.07 -8.22
CA GLU A 39 31.63 9.77 -9.38
C GLU A 39 32.22 11.04 -10.04
N GLY A 40 32.02 12.23 -9.45
CA GLY A 40 32.63 13.47 -9.92
C GLY A 40 31.91 14.15 -11.09
N MET A 41 30.64 13.81 -11.33
CA MET A 41 29.79 14.42 -12.37
C MET A 41 30.42 14.42 -13.78
N PRO A 42 30.80 13.26 -14.33
CA PRO A 42 31.32 13.19 -15.69
C PRO A 42 30.27 13.72 -16.70
N PRO A 43 30.70 14.33 -17.82
CA PRO A 43 29.78 14.91 -18.80
C PRO A 43 28.80 13.85 -19.30
N LEU A 44 27.51 14.19 -19.40
CA LEU A 44 26.47 13.25 -19.81
C LEU A 44 26.69 12.77 -21.26
N SER A 45 27.28 11.59 -21.38
CA SER A 45 27.32 10.82 -22.61
C SER A 45 26.14 9.83 -22.66
N SER A 46 25.86 9.27 -23.85
CA SER A 46 24.83 8.23 -24.03
C SER A 46 25.10 7.01 -23.13
N GLU A 47 26.37 6.66 -22.93
CA GLU A 47 26.78 5.53 -22.08
C GLU A 47 26.51 5.80 -20.60
N ILE A 48 26.86 6.98 -20.12
CA ILE A 48 26.62 7.40 -18.73
C ILE A 48 25.11 7.48 -18.46
N GLY A 49 24.32 8.01 -19.39
CA GLY A 49 22.86 8.03 -19.27
C GLY A 49 22.25 6.63 -19.14
N LYS A 50 22.72 5.65 -19.94
CA LYS A 50 22.28 4.26 -19.83
C LYS A 50 22.69 3.62 -18.50
N ALA A 51 23.90 3.91 -18.02
CA ALA A 51 24.38 3.42 -16.73
C ALA A 51 23.54 3.96 -15.56
N LEU A 52 23.27 5.28 -15.54
CA LEU A 52 22.41 5.90 -14.54
C LEU A 52 20.99 5.33 -14.55
N PHE A 53 20.43 5.08 -15.73
CA PHE A 53 19.12 4.45 -15.84
C PHE A 53 19.12 3.00 -15.30
N ALA A 54 20.19 2.24 -15.54
CA ALA A 54 20.33 0.88 -14.99
C ALA A 54 20.41 0.90 -13.46
N ILE A 55 21.16 1.86 -12.88
CA ILE A 55 21.24 2.07 -11.43
C ILE A 55 19.86 2.42 -10.87
N ALA A 56 19.14 3.38 -11.48
CA ALA A 56 17.80 3.75 -11.05
C ALA A 56 16.82 2.57 -11.10
N LYS A 57 16.85 1.77 -12.17
CA LYS A 57 16.04 0.56 -12.33
C LYS A 57 16.35 -0.49 -11.26
N PHE A 58 17.62 -0.64 -10.88
CA PHE A 58 18.03 -1.55 -9.82
C PHE A 58 17.52 -1.11 -8.44
N TRP A 59 17.62 0.19 -8.11
CA TRP A 59 17.17 0.71 -6.82
C TRP A 59 15.65 0.84 -6.70
N PHE A 60 14.93 0.86 -7.82
CA PHE A 60 13.48 1.05 -7.82
C PHE A 60 12.71 -0.02 -7.01
N PRO A 61 12.87 -1.35 -7.22
CA PRO A 61 12.14 -2.36 -6.42
C PRO A 61 12.46 -2.31 -4.91
N LEU A 62 13.72 -2.01 -4.57
CA LEU A 62 14.17 -1.87 -3.18
C LEU A 62 13.49 -0.68 -2.50
N THR A 63 13.57 0.50 -3.13
CA THR A 63 12.94 1.72 -2.62
C THR A 63 11.42 1.63 -2.65
N TRP A 64 10.84 0.89 -3.60
CA TRP A 64 9.39 0.68 -3.70
C TRP A 64 8.83 -0.12 -2.53
N SER A 65 9.58 -1.09 -2.00
CA SER A 65 9.17 -1.85 -0.82
C SER A 65 8.98 -0.94 0.41
N LEU A 66 9.92 -0.02 0.65
CA LEU A 66 9.82 0.98 1.71
C LEU A 66 8.72 2.00 1.44
N ALA A 67 8.64 2.48 0.19
CA ALA A 67 7.65 3.44 -0.24
C ALA A 67 6.21 2.91 -0.08
N LEU A 68 6.01 1.63 -0.38
CA LEU A 68 4.73 0.95 -0.21
C LEU A 68 4.31 0.91 1.26
N LEU A 69 5.22 0.60 2.18
CA LEU A 69 4.92 0.56 3.61
C LEU A 69 4.53 1.95 4.14
N LEU A 70 5.24 2.99 3.72
CA LEU A 70 4.91 4.39 4.04
C LEU A 70 3.57 4.81 3.42
N ALA A 71 3.31 4.45 2.16
CA ALA A 71 2.06 4.75 1.49
C ALA A 71 0.87 4.04 2.16
N LEU A 72 1.03 2.79 2.58
CA LEU A 72 0.01 2.05 3.34
C LEU A 72 -0.31 2.76 4.67
N PHE A 73 0.69 3.22 5.41
CA PHE A 73 0.46 3.99 6.65
C PHE A 73 -0.22 5.33 6.39
N ALA A 74 0.31 6.13 5.46
CA ALA A 74 -0.25 7.43 5.11
C ALA A 74 -1.70 7.35 4.61
N SER A 75 -2.02 6.27 3.89
CA SER A 75 -3.35 6.06 3.30
C SER A 75 -4.46 5.90 4.34
N VAL A 76 -4.16 5.43 5.57
CA VAL A 76 -5.19 5.17 6.60
C VAL A 76 -5.89 6.44 7.04
N LYS A 77 -5.20 7.59 7.02
CA LYS A 77 -5.80 8.89 7.35
C LYS A 77 -6.96 9.23 6.40
N TYR A 78 -6.87 8.80 5.14
CA TYR A 78 -7.91 9.07 4.14
C TYR A 78 -9.21 8.32 4.40
N PHE A 79 -9.14 7.16 5.06
CA PHE A 79 -10.34 6.38 5.40
C PHE A 79 -11.30 7.14 6.29
N PHE A 80 -10.76 7.94 7.21
CA PHE A 80 -11.55 8.58 8.26
C PHE A 80 -11.86 10.05 7.99
N ASN A 81 -10.97 10.76 7.29
CA ASN A 81 -11.10 12.20 7.09
C ASN A 81 -11.82 12.59 5.78
N THR A 82 -12.33 11.62 5.02
CA THR A 82 -12.92 11.89 3.72
C THR A 82 -14.32 11.31 3.59
N CYS A 83 -15.25 12.15 3.15
CA CYS A 83 -16.57 11.67 2.76
C CYS A 83 -16.48 10.90 1.44
N THR A 84 -17.00 9.67 1.42
CA THR A 84 -17.05 8.82 0.23
C THR A 84 -18.48 8.34 0.03
N ALA A 85 -19.07 8.60 -1.14
CA ALA A 85 -20.44 8.19 -1.48
C ALA A 85 -21.51 8.55 -0.40
N GLY A 86 -21.38 9.71 0.25
CA GLY A 86 -22.30 10.20 1.28
C GLY A 86 -22.06 9.64 2.70
N TYR A 87 -20.99 8.89 2.91
CA TYR A 87 -20.65 8.32 4.22
C TYR A 87 -19.20 8.57 4.61
N VAL A 88 -18.92 8.59 5.91
CA VAL A 88 -17.59 8.74 6.50
C VAL A 88 -17.37 7.72 7.62
N LEU A 89 -16.14 7.21 7.72
CA LEU A 89 -15.74 6.40 8.87
C LEU A 89 -15.37 7.33 10.03
N LYS A 90 -16.05 7.19 11.17
CA LYS A 90 -15.67 7.87 12.41
C LYS A 90 -15.09 6.89 13.41
N LEU A 91 -14.05 7.34 14.10
CA LEU A 91 -13.41 6.60 15.18
C LEU A 91 -13.95 7.10 16.53
N GLN A 92 -14.34 6.16 17.40
CA GLN A 92 -14.72 6.47 18.78
C GLN A 92 -13.50 6.58 19.71
N SER A 93 -13.50 7.61 20.56
CA SER A 93 -12.51 7.79 21.62
C SER A 93 -12.60 6.66 22.66
N CYS A 94 -11.45 6.30 23.23
CA CYS A 94 -11.38 5.24 24.26
C CYS A 94 -11.94 5.67 25.61
N GLN A 95 -12.00 6.98 25.90
CA GLN A 95 -12.34 7.51 27.21
C GLN A 95 -13.78 8.04 27.26
N THR A 96 -14.20 8.78 26.23
CA THR A 96 -15.48 9.50 26.25
C THR A 96 -16.56 8.84 25.40
N GLN A 97 -16.27 7.76 24.66
CA GLN A 97 -17.14 7.17 23.61
C GLN A 97 -17.59 8.16 22.51
N GLU A 98 -17.11 9.39 22.55
CA GLU A 98 -17.40 10.43 21.58
C GLU A 98 -16.63 10.17 20.27
N PHE A 99 -17.18 10.69 19.18
CA PHE A 99 -16.55 10.60 17.88
C PHE A 99 -15.49 11.69 17.74
N ILE A 100 -14.28 11.30 17.37
CA ILE A 100 -13.21 12.26 17.08
C ILE A 100 -13.55 12.94 15.74
N GLU A 101 -13.59 14.28 15.73
CA GLU A 101 -13.97 15.05 14.55
C GLU A 101 -12.88 15.12 13.49
N VAL A 102 -11.62 15.32 13.91
CA VAL A 102 -10.45 15.35 13.02
C VAL A 102 -9.44 14.33 13.53
N ILE A 103 -9.18 13.30 12.72
CA ILE A 103 -8.32 12.19 13.13
C ILE A 103 -6.89 12.45 12.68
N GLY A 104 -5.98 12.54 13.67
CA GLY A 104 -4.55 12.66 13.48
C GLY A 104 -3.84 11.29 13.34
N TYR A 105 -2.55 11.31 13.00
CA TYR A 105 -1.77 10.06 12.87
C TYR A 105 -1.56 9.33 14.21
N GLY A 106 -1.53 10.05 15.33
CA GLY A 106 -1.37 9.46 16.67
C GLY A 106 -2.50 8.52 17.06
N ASP A 107 -3.75 8.88 16.72
CA ASP A 107 -4.94 8.08 17.04
C ASP A 107 -5.06 6.83 16.16
N LEU A 108 -4.48 6.90 14.95
CA LEU A 108 -4.56 5.86 13.94
C LEU A 108 -3.62 4.69 14.19
N VAL A 109 -2.57 4.83 15.02
CA VAL A 109 -1.55 3.77 15.19
C VAL A 109 -2.15 2.42 15.64
N LYS A 110 -3.16 2.45 16.52
CA LYS A 110 -3.84 1.21 16.97
C LYS A 110 -4.70 0.58 15.86
N VAL A 111 -5.41 1.41 15.09
CA VAL A 111 -6.26 0.97 13.99
C VAL A 111 -5.41 0.45 12.84
N TRP A 112 -4.37 1.20 12.47
CA TRP A 112 -3.39 0.83 11.46
C TRP A 112 -2.75 -0.51 11.77
N ARG A 113 -2.27 -0.75 13.00
CA ARG A 113 -1.69 -2.06 13.37
C ARG A 113 -2.65 -3.22 13.15
N LYS A 114 -3.92 -3.07 13.54
CA LYS A 114 -4.94 -4.12 13.34
C LYS A 114 -5.25 -4.33 11.86
N TRP A 115 -5.43 -3.25 11.12
CA TRP A 115 -5.71 -3.31 9.69
C TRP A 115 -4.54 -3.87 8.89
N PHE A 116 -3.31 -3.48 9.22
CA PHE A 116 -2.08 -3.98 8.60
C PHE A 116 -1.85 -5.46 8.91
N MET A 117 -2.07 -5.90 10.15
CA MET A 117 -2.04 -7.33 10.49
C MET A 117 -3.09 -8.11 9.69
N LEU A 118 -4.31 -7.58 9.56
CA LEU A 118 -5.35 -8.19 8.76
C LEU A 118 -4.97 -8.29 7.28
N LEU A 119 -4.35 -7.25 6.71
CA LEU A 119 -3.80 -7.28 5.35
C LEU A 119 -2.80 -8.43 5.19
N ILE A 120 -1.84 -8.57 6.10
CA ILE A 120 -0.84 -9.65 6.05
C ILE A 120 -1.52 -11.02 6.03
N TRP A 121 -2.50 -11.26 6.91
CA TRP A 121 -3.24 -12.52 6.95
C TRP A 121 -4.01 -12.81 5.65
N ILE A 122 -4.66 -11.80 5.08
CA ILE A 122 -5.41 -11.96 3.83
C ILE A 122 -4.45 -12.20 2.65
N VAL A 123 -3.33 -11.49 2.58
CA VAL A 123 -2.29 -11.72 1.56
C VAL A 123 -1.73 -13.14 1.69
N ALA A 124 -1.41 -13.59 2.90
CA ALA A 124 -0.94 -14.97 3.12
C ALA A 124 -1.98 -16.00 2.65
N ALA A 125 -3.27 -15.78 2.94
CA ALA A 125 -4.34 -16.65 2.46
C ALA A 125 -4.44 -16.64 0.91
N GLN A 126 -4.33 -15.47 0.28
CA GLN A 126 -4.32 -15.35 -1.19
C GLN A 126 -3.12 -16.07 -1.79
N MET A 127 -1.94 -15.97 -1.18
CA MET A 127 -0.75 -16.69 -1.63
C MET A 127 -0.94 -18.20 -1.56
N ILE A 128 -1.49 -18.73 -0.46
CA ILE A 128 -1.78 -20.17 -0.34
C ILE A 128 -2.74 -20.63 -1.45
N ILE A 129 -3.81 -19.86 -1.69
CA ILE A 129 -4.79 -20.16 -2.75
C ILE A 129 -4.12 -20.11 -4.13
N ALA A 130 -3.31 -19.09 -4.41
CA ALA A 130 -2.60 -18.95 -5.67
C ALA A 130 -1.62 -20.11 -5.90
N LEU A 131 -0.86 -20.50 -4.87
CA LEU A 131 0.04 -21.66 -4.92
C LEU A 131 -0.72 -22.95 -5.20
N ALA A 132 -1.81 -23.20 -4.47
CA ALA A 132 -2.66 -24.37 -4.68
C ALA A 132 -3.21 -24.40 -6.11
N PHE A 133 -3.69 -23.26 -6.62
CA PHE A 133 -4.17 -23.15 -7.98
C PHE A 133 -3.05 -23.43 -9.00
N THR A 134 -1.89 -22.79 -8.86
CA THR A 134 -0.75 -23.03 -9.78
C THR A 134 -0.26 -24.47 -9.76
N SER A 135 -0.31 -25.14 -8.60
CA SER A 135 0.09 -26.56 -8.50
C SER A 135 -0.83 -27.52 -9.26
N VAL A 136 -2.06 -27.10 -9.58
CA VAL A 136 -2.98 -27.89 -10.42
C VAL A 136 -2.64 -27.76 -11.91
N PHE A 137 -2.01 -26.66 -12.32
CA PHE A 137 -1.78 -26.33 -13.73
C PHE A 137 -0.30 -26.31 -14.14
N SER A 138 0.65 -26.45 -13.22
CA SER A 138 2.08 -26.30 -13.52
C SER A 138 2.98 -27.14 -12.61
N ASP A 139 4.17 -27.49 -13.11
CA ASP A 139 5.18 -28.25 -12.36
C ASP A 139 5.80 -27.41 -11.22
N PHE A 140 6.21 -28.08 -10.13
CA PHE A 140 6.70 -27.44 -8.89
C PHE A 140 7.83 -26.40 -9.11
N GLU A 141 8.71 -26.58 -10.10
CA GLU A 141 9.79 -25.62 -10.38
C GLU A 141 9.28 -24.26 -10.86
N SER A 142 8.10 -24.21 -11.48
CA SER A 142 7.51 -22.97 -11.99
C SER A 142 6.74 -22.18 -10.92
N VAL A 143 6.40 -22.81 -9.78
CA VAL A 143 5.48 -22.26 -8.78
C VAL A 143 6.04 -21.04 -8.04
N PHE A 144 7.38 -20.90 -7.95
CA PHE A 144 8.01 -19.72 -7.33
C PHE A 144 8.60 -18.74 -8.33
N VAL A 145 8.69 -19.10 -9.61
CA VAL A 145 9.32 -18.25 -10.65
C VAL A 145 8.46 -17.02 -10.95
N TRP A 146 7.14 -17.14 -10.85
CA TRP A 146 6.23 -16.01 -11.09
C TRP A 146 6.09 -15.07 -9.88
N PHE A 147 6.59 -15.45 -8.69
CA PHE A 147 6.39 -14.67 -7.49
C PHE A 147 7.37 -13.49 -7.42
N ASP A 148 6.90 -12.31 -7.83
CA ASP A 148 7.66 -11.06 -7.75
C ASP A 148 6.95 -9.98 -6.90
N ILE A 149 7.62 -8.84 -6.75
CA ILE A 149 7.11 -7.69 -6.00
C ILE A 149 5.83 -7.10 -6.60
N TYR A 150 5.64 -7.16 -7.92
CA TYR A 150 4.44 -6.68 -8.62
C TYR A 150 3.23 -7.58 -8.32
N TRP A 151 3.42 -8.91 -8.26
CA TRP A 151 2.36 -9.84 -7.82
C TRP A 151 2.00 -9.64 -6.36
N LEU A 152 2.99 -9.49 -5.48
CA LEU A 152 2.76 -9.16 -4.08
C LEU A 152 1.98 -7.85 -3.94
N PHE A 153 2.31 -6.84 -4.72
CA PHE A 153 1.57 -5.58 -4.76
C PHE A 153 0.11 -5.81 -5.18
N GLY A 154 -0.13 -6.62 -6.22
CA GLY A 154 -1.48 -7.03 -6.62
C GLY A 154 -2.26 -7.69 -5.49
N PHE A 155 -1.66 -8.63 -4.77
CA PHE A 155 -2.28 -9.26 -3.60
C PHE A 155 -2.60 -8.25 -2.49
N ILE A 156 -1.69 -7.31 -2.20
CA ILE A 156 -1.94 -6.25 -1.22
C ILE A 156 -3.15 -5.39 -1.61
N LEU A 157 -3.29 -5.03 -2.88
CA LEU A 157 -4.42 -4.23 -3.37
C LEU A 157 -5.76 -4.98 -3.21
N VAL A 158 -5.80 -6.26 -3.61
CA VAL A 158 -7.00 -7.10 -3.46
C VAL A 158 -7.32 -7.33 -1.98
N ALA A 159 -6.31 -7.62 -1.16
CA ALA A 159 -6.45 -7.79 0.27
C ALA A 159 -7.01 -6.54 0.94
N GLY A 160 -6.64 -5.35 0.47
CA GLY A 160 -7.16 -4.07 0.97
C GLY A 160 -8.68 -3.95 0.93
N TYR A 161 -9.32 -4.48 -0.12
CA TYR A 161 -10.78 -4.46 -0.24
C TYR A 161 -11.44 -5.26 0.90
N PHE A 162 -11.01 -6.51 1.06
CA PHE A 162 -11.52 -7.39 2.12
C PHE A 162 -11.17 -6.85 3.52
N ALA A 163 -9.97 -6.27 3.66
CA ALA A 163 -9.51 -5.71 4.91
C ALA A 163 -10.39 -4.54 5.39
N LEU A 164 -10.81 -3.66 4.48
CA LEU A 164 -11.70 -2.54 4.79
C LEU A 164 -13.09 -3.00 5.25
N ILE A 165 -13.64 -4.04 4.62
CA ILE A 165 -14.94 -4.62 4.98
C ILE A 165 -14.87 -5.22 6.38
N VAL A 166 -13.85 -6.03 6.66
CA VAL A 166 -13.69 -6.68 7.97
C VAL A 166 -13.43 -5.64 9.06
N LEU A 167 -12.60 -4.63 8.79
CA LEU A 167 -12.32 -3.55 9.74
C LEU A 167 -13.62 -2.85 10.17
N THR A 168 -14.49 -2.53 9.21
CA THR A 168 -15.72 -1.78 9.49
C THR A 168 -16.79 -2.63 10.17
N ASN A 169 -16.88 -3.92 9.82
CA ASN A 169 -17.89 -4.81 10.38
C ASN A 169 -17.51 -5.40 11.76
N ARG A 170 -16.21 -5.61 12.02
CA ARG A 170 -15.73 -6.26 13.26
C ARG A 170 -15.20 -5.26 14.28
N CYS A 171 -14.75 -4.08 13.88
CA CYS A 171 -14.20 -3.10 14.82
C CYS A 171 -15.32 -2.25 15.42
N THR A 172 -15.69 -2.52 16.67
CA THR A 172 -16.75 -1.80 17.40
C THR A 172 -16.52 -0.29 17.50
N ARG A 173 -15.25 0.15 17.42
CA ARG A 173 -14.84 1.57 17.52
C ARG A 173 -14.93 2.34 16.22
N VAL A 174 -15.08 1.64 15.09
CA VAL A 174 -15.20 2.26 13.77
C VAL A 174 -16.66 2.19 13.38
N LYS A 175 -17.29 3.33 13.14
CA LYS A 175 -18.69 3.39 12.68
C LYS A 175 -18.80 4.21 11.41
N ILE A 176 -19.69 3.78 10.53
CA ILE A 176 -20.10 4.55 9.36
C ILE A 176 -21.15 5.57 9.81
N LYS A 177 -20.91 6.85 9.56
CA LYS A 177 -21.93 7.90 9.66
C LYS A 177 -22.19 8.50 8.28
N GLN A 178 -23.40 9.01 8.10
CA GLN A 178 -23.69 9.83 6.94
C GLN A 178 -22.94 11.16 7.07
N CYS A 179 -22.38 11.62 5.95
CA CYS A 179 -22.03 13.03 5.79
C CYS A 179 -23.33 13.76 5.40
#